data_AF-A0AAD9EEW8-F1
#
_entry.id   AF-A0AAD9EEW8-F1
#
_cell.length_a   1.000
_cell.length_b   1.000
_cell.length_c   1.000
_cell.angle_alpha   90.00
_cell.angle_beta   90.00
_cell.angle_gamma   90.00
#
_symmetry.space_group_name_H-M   'P 1'
#
loop_
_entity.id
_entity.type
_entity.pdbx_description
1 polymer ?
#
loop_
_entity_poly.entity_id
_entity_poly.type
_entity_poly.pdbx_seq_one_letter_code
_entity_poly.pdbx_strand_id
1 'polypeptide(L)'
;MDATLLSFEPDQGMSDEVYDSALKNHIAQISRLFKDLGNEVVANAPQLLEIVNPATHSVAFLAILNTLKRLDDTGRSIPADAFREYTLKFLLSFDPRQIRYVGDAFSDLVKDVVDCKFYPARQAIEIVAIVLRRLDPDCAVLTSHHVAVVKMAYETDNIDQVLPLVEKPWVFLPGMKDQSQPAYLCDVTASPASYINTSTHLSQKLTREEVMQHEWVTAQIFTAKLRWADAHKAYQRIISWPTRDGATSKIMTDAHKRWILTGLLTLGQTPTPPSFIAPAATKNYASLSKLYTDIGALFSTVNAEELKSAVEAGTPTWVDDQTTTLLKEVVKAYQKWQILGLADVYQKIGVSEIREKTLSAETAKSLGTDVETEALLQDMISSGMLVGALETSPDGAKCLTFLPRDQEIEHTEYKRKITDDARIETLNKWAKASDARLMFSKDYARHIDREAKRSQKDSSSQHVEMFETSIEDEDLMTGIQPTR
;
A
#
# COMPACT_ATOMS: atom_id res chain seq x y z
N MET A 1 40.76 13.48 -16.79
CA MET A 1 39.73 13.18 -15.78
C MET A 1 38.36 13.54 -16.32
N ASP A 2 38.13 14.81 -16.67
CA ASP A 2 36.83 15.34 -17.14
C ASP A 2 36.27 14.58 -18.34
N ALA A 3 37.10 14.35 -19.37
CA ALA A 3 36.68 13.59 -20.55
C ALA A 3 36.18 12.17 -20.22
N THR A 4 36.70 11.53 -19.16
CA THR A 4 36.24 10.21 -18.71
C THR A 4 34.97 10.30 -17.89
N LEU A 5 34.81 11.35 -17.06
CA LEU A 5 33.61 11.58 -16.27
C LEU A 5 32.39 11.90 -17.14
N LEU A 6 32.63 12.57 -18.28
CA LEU A 6 31.60 13.02 -19.22
C LEU A 6 31.48 12.10 -20.45
N SER A 7 32.20 10.97 -20.51
CA SER A 7 32.25 10.13 -21.72
C SER A 7 30.95 9.40 -22.05
N PHE A 8 30.03 9.31 -21.09
CA PHE A 8 28.74 8.67 -21.28
C PHE A 8 27.67 9.71 -21.57
N GLU A 9 27.19 9.73 -22.82
CA GLU A 9 26.07 10.55 -23.25
C GLU A 9 24.81 9.67 -23.32
N PRO A 10 23.79 9.92 -22.47
CA PRO A 10 22.53 9.20 -22.55
C PRO A 10 21.73 9.70 -23.76
N ASP A 11 22.03 9.16 -24.94
CA ASP A 11 21.35 9.51 -26.18
C ASP A 11 19.94 8.90 -26.24
N GLN A 12 18.97 9.68 -26.75
CA GLN A 12 17.54 9.35 -26.75
C GLN A 12 17.13 8.35 -27.85
N GLY A 13 18.05 7.97 -28.73
CA GLY A 13 17.81 7.05 -29.85
C GLY A 13 18.59 5.73 -29.81
N MET A 14 19.41 5.47 -28.79
CA MET A 14 20.18 4.23 -28.69
C MET A 14 19.29 3.03 -28.38
N SER A 15 19.63 1.86 -28.95
CA SER A 15 19.02 0.60 -28.50
C SER A 15 19.53 0.24 -27.11
N ASP A 16 18.72 -0.51 -26.36
CA ASP A 16 19.07 -0.93 -24.99
C ASP A 16 20.38 -1.72 -24.92
N GLU A 17 20.71 -2.51 -25.96
CA GLU A 17 21.98 -3.25 -26.03
C GLU A 17 23.19 -2.31 -26.09
N VAL A 18 23.13 -1.28 -26.93
CA VAL A 18 24.24 -0.32 -27.08
C VAL A 18 24.34 0.52 -25.81
N TYR A 19 23.21 0.94 -25.24
CA TYR A 19 23.17 1.68 -23.97
C TYR A 19 23.79 0.86 -22.83
N ASP A 20 23.39 -0.39 -22.67
CA ASP A 20 23.88 -1.30 -21.62
C ASP A 20 25.39 -1.50 -21.73
N SER A 21 25.89 -1.78 -22.94
CA SER A 21 27.31 -1.97 -23.20
C SER A 21 28.12 -0.69 -22.94
N ALA A 22 27.65 0.46 -23.45
CA ALA A 22 28.31 1.75 -23.25
C ALA A 22 28.38 2.13 -21.77
N LEU A 23 27.28 1.94 -21.03
CA LEU A 23 27.22 2.27 -19.61
C LEU A 23 28.11 1.35 -18.76
N LYS A 24 28.10 0.04 -19.03
CA LYS A 24 29.02 -0.91 -18.36
C LYS A 24 30.48 -0.56 -18.60
N ASN A 25 30.84 -0.19 -19.84
CA ASN A 25 32.18 0.28 -20.18
C ASN A 25 32.53 1.57 -19.43
N HIS A 26 31.61 2.53 -19.37
CA HIS A 26 31.79 3.76 -18.61
C HIS A 26 31.98 3.50 -17.11
N ILE A 27 31.17 2.64 -16.49
CA ILE A 27 31.33 2.24 -15.08
C ILE A 27 32.72 1.64 -14.83
N ALA A 28 33.22 0.80 -15.74
CA ALA A 28 34.56 0.22 -15.62
C ALA A 28 35.66 1.30 -15.73
N GLN A 29 35.51 2.27 -16.64
CA GLN A 29 36.43 3.41 -16.78
C GLN A 29 36.43 4.28 -15.51
N ILE A 30 35.25 4.61 -14.98
CA ILE A 30 35.11 5.37 -13.72
C ILE A 30 35.76 4.61 -12.56
N SER A 31 35.45 3.32 -12.41
CA SER A 31 36.03 2.52 -11.32
C SER A 31 37.56 2.49 -11.38
N ARG A 32 38.14 2.40 -12.57
CA ARG A 32 39.59 2.48 -12.77
C ARG A 32 40.14 3.86 -12.46
N LEU A 33 39.51 4.92 -12.98
CA LEU A 33 39.92 6.31 -12.75
C LEU A 33 40.00 6.63 -11.25
N PHE A 34 38.99 6.22 -10.48
CA PHE A 34 38.92 6.49 -9.05
C PHE A 34 39.89 5.65 -8.22
N LYS A 35 40.21 4.45 -8.70
CA LYS A 35 41.26 3.62 -8.11
C LYS A 35 42.65 4.23 -8.33
N ASP A 36 42.92 4.73 -9.54
CA ASP A 36 44.24 5.19 -9.95
C ASP A 36 44.51 6.65 -9.51
N LEU A 37 43.50 7.53 -9.56
CA LEU A 37 43.61 8.98 -9.36
C LEU A 37 42.70 9.51 -8.24
N GLY A 38 42.32 8.70 -7.26
CA GLY A 38 41.36 9.08 -6.21
C GLY A 38 41.72 10.37 -5.45
N ASN A 39 42.99 10.58 -5.10
CA ASN A 39 43.45 11.80 -4.43
C ASN A 39 43.29 13.05 -5.31
N GLU A 40 43.52 12.93 -6.62
CA GLU A 40 43.32 14.03 -7.56
C GLU A 40 41.83 14.33 -7.76
N VAL A 41 40.97 13.30 -7.76
CA VAL A 41 39.51 13.48 -7.78
C VAL A 41 39.06 14.27 -6.56
N VAL A 42 39.59 13.93 -5.37
CA VAL A 42 39.28 14.69 -4.15
C VAL A 42 39.77 16.12 -4.30
N ALA A 43 41.02 16.36 -4.70
CA ALA A 43 41.56 17.71 -4.84
C ALA A 43 40.78 18.60 -5.81
N ASN A 44 40.23 18.04 -6.89
CA ASN A 44 39.48 18.77 -7.92
C ASN A 44 37.95 18.65 -7.78
N ALA A 45 37.45 18.03 -6.70
CA ALA A 45 36.02 17.78 -6.53
C ALA A 45 35.11 19.03 -6.66
N PRO A 46 35.49 20.23 -6.16
CA PRO A 46 34.67 21.44 -6.35
C PRO A 46 34.40 21.73 -7.82
N GLN A 47 35.41 21.67 -8.69
CA GLN A 47 35.24 21.90 -10.12
C GLN A 47 34.47 20.76 -10.80
N LEU A 48 34.77 19.51 -10.42
CA LEU A 48 34.13 18.34 -11.03
C LEU A 48 32.62 18.29 -10.76
N LEU A 49 32.17 18.62 -9.55
CA LEU A 49 30.74 18.62 -9.17
C LEU A 49 29.93 19.75 -9.81
N GLU A 50 30.59 20.79 -10.32
CA GLU A 50 29.96 21.83 -11.14
C GLU A 50 29.77 21.40 -12.60
N ILE A 51 30.74 20.68 -13.15
CA ILE A 51 30.72 20.27 -14.57
C ILE A 51 29.87 19.02 -14.78
N VAL A 52 29.95 18.04 -13.87
CA VAL A 52 29.22 16.79 -13.98
C VAL A 52 27.75 17.02 -13.60
N ASN A 53 26.84 16.80 -14.55
CA ASN A 53 25.41 16.91 -14.31
C ASN A 53 24.84 15.57 -13.76
N PRO A 54 24.25 15.53 -12.56
CA PRO A 54 23.68 14.31 -11.99
C PRO A 54 22.54 13.69 -12.79
N ALA A 55 21.79 14.47 -13.58
CA ALA A 55 20.68 13.96 -14.39
C ALA A 55 21.13 13.23 -15.66
N THR A 56 22.37 13.46 -16.13
CA THR A 56 22.91 12.82 -17.34
C THR A 56 24.14 11.96 -17.06
N HIS A 57 24.87 12.23 -15.98
CA HIS A 57 26.11 11.56 -15.59
C HIS A 57 26.01 11.02 -14.15
N SER A 58 24.90 10.35 -13.82
CA SER A 58 24.60 9.93 -12.44
C SER A 58 25.67 9.00 -11.86
N VAL A 59 26.22 8.08 -12.67
CA VAL A 59 27.30 7.16 -12.25
C VAL A 59 28.53 7.94 -11.80
N ALA A 60 29.02 8.85 -12.65
CA ALA A 60 30.20 9.65 -12.36
C ALA A 60 29.99 10.56 -11.14
N PHE A 61 28.84 11.24 -11.07
CA PHE A 61 28.51 12.12 -9.94
C PHE A 61 28.46 11.35 -8.61
N LEU A 62 27.79 10.19 -8.61
CA LEU A 62 27.69 9.33 -7.43
C LEU A 62 29.06 8.81 -7.00
N ALA A 63 29.95 8.46 -7.94
CA ALA A 63 31.31 8.02 -7.62
C ALA A 63 32.12 9.13 -6.92
N ILE A 64 31.99 10.39 -7.34
CA ILE A 64 32.60 11.55 -6.66
C ILE A 64 32.06 11.64 -5.22
N LEU A 65 30.73 11.67 -5.05
CA LEU A 65 30.11 11.76 -3.72
C LEU A 65 30.54 10.64 -2.79
N ASN A 66 30.55 9.39 -3.27
CA ASN A 66 30.95 8.23 -2.48
C ASN A 66 32.45 8.22 -2.12
N THR A 67 33.28 8.89 -2.91
CA THR A 67 34.69 9.08 -2.57
C THR A 67 34.84 10.13 -1.47
N LEU A 68 34.15 11.26 -1.61
CA LEU A 68 34.18 12.35 -0.63
C LEU A 68 33.58 11.96 0.72
N LYS A 69 32.49 11.18 0.74
CA LYS A 69 31.81 10.80 1.99
C LYS A 69 32.65 9.91 2.91
N ARG A 70 33.65 9.22 2.35
CA ARG A 70 34.58 8.36 3.12
C ARG A 70 35.64 9.17 3.87
N LEU A 71 35.73 10.47 3.59
CA LEU A 71 36.69 11.39 4.19
C LEU A 71 36.01 12.20 5.30
N ASP A 72 36.77 12.47 6.35
CA ASP A 72 36.37 13.41 7.41
C ASP A 72 36.35 14.85 6.87
N ASP A 73 35.72 15.77 7.62
CA ASP A 73 35.58 17.17 7.21
C ASP A 73 36.92 17.85 6.88
N THR A 74 38.01 17.48 7.56
CA THR A 74 39.37 18.00 7.30
C THR A 74 40.04 17.40 6.07
N GLY A 75 39.58 16.21 5.63
CA GLY A 75 40.10 15.51 4.46
C GLY A 75 39.34 15.82 3.18
N ARG A 76 38.10 16.31 3.28
CA ARG A 76 37.31 16.75 2.13
C ARG A 76 37.83 18.09 1.59
N SER A 77 37.86 18.19 0.27
CA SER A 77 38.19 19.43 -0.45
C SER A 77 37.05 20.45 -0.49
N ILE A 78 35.85 20.07 -0.03
CA ILE A 78 34.67 20.93 0.05
C ILE A 78 34.14 21.00 1.49
N PRO A 79 33.58 22.14 1.91
CA PRO A 79 32.89 22.25 3.20
C PRO A 79 31.74 21.26 3.34
N ALA A 80 31.42 20.89 4.58
CA ALA A 80 30.33 19.97 4.88
C ALA A 80 28.99 20.44 4.29
N ASP A 81 28.71 21.75 4.35
CA ASP A 81 27.46 22.34 3.84
C ASP A 81 27.36 22.18 2.31
N ALA A 82 28.44 22.47 1.58
CA ALA A 82 28.50 22.26 0.14
C ALA A 82 28.36 20.77 -0.24
N PHE A 83 28.99 19.86 0.52
CA PHE A 83 28.82 18.42 0.30
C PHE A 83 27.35 17.99 0.45
N ARG A 84 26.63 18.52 1.44
CA ARG A 84 25.19 18.30 1.59
C ARG A 84 24.42 18.84 0.39
N GLU A 85 24.70 20.06 -0.07
CA GLU A 85 24.03 20.63 -1.24
C GLU A 85 24.23 19.77 -2.51
N TYR A 86 25.44 19.29 -2.77
CA TYR A 86 25.68 18.39 -3.91
C TYR A 86 25.01 17.03 -3.75
N THR A 87 24.97 16.49 -2.52
CA THR A 87 24.25 15.25 -2.22
C THR A 87 22.76 15.42 -2.48
N LEU A 88 22.18 16.53 -2.04
CA LEU A 88 20.78 16.86 -2.29
C LEU A 88 20.51 17.03 -3.79
N LYS A 89 21.36 17.80 -4.49
CA LYS A 89 21.29 17.99 -5.95
C LYS A 89 21.23 16.64 -6.67
N PHE A 90 22.11 15.70 -6.31
CA PHE A 90 22.12 14.36 -6.88
C PHE A 90 20.83 13.59 -6.60
N LEU A 91 20.42 13.48 -5.33
CA LEU A 91 19.26 12.69 -4.91
C LEU A 91 17.94 13.18 -5.52
N LEU A 92 17.84 14.48 -5.84
CA LEU A 92 16.65 15.05 -6.46
C LEU A 92 16.63 14.93 -8.00
N SER A 93 17.76 14.64 -8.65
CA SER A 93 17.88 14.77 -10.11
C SER A 93 18.47 13.58 -10.85
N PHE A 94 18.99 12.57 -10.16
CA PHE A 94 19.61 11.40 -10.80
C PHE A 94 18.74 10.72 -11.87
N ASP A 95 19.40 10.07 -12.83
CA ASP A 95 18.80 9.22 -13.84
C ASP A 95 18.51 7.82 -13.26
N PRO A 96 17.23 7.44 -13.08
CA PRO A 96 16.89 6.15 -12.52
C PRO A 96 17.31 4.96 -13.39
N ARG A 97 17.55 5.13 -14.70
CA ARG A 97 18.08 4.06 -15.58
C ARG A 97 19.53 3.74 -15.22
N GLN A 98 20.36 4.76 -15.05
CA GLN A 98 21.77 4.60 -14.70
C GLN A 98 21.95 3.96 -13.32
N ILE A 99 21.14 4.38 -12.35
CA ILE A 99 21.23 3.91 -10.97
C ILE A 99 20.98 2.39 -10.83
N ARG A 100 20.23 1.78 -11.76
CA ARG A 100 20.02 0.33 -11.78
C ARG A 100 21.32 -0.47 -11.89
N TYR A 101 22.40 0.13 -12.41
CA TYR A 101 23.71 -0.52 -12.59
C TYR A 101 24.66 -0.31 -11.42
N VAL A 102 24.39 0.67 -10.56
CA VAL A 102 25.27 1.07 -9.45
C VAL A 102 24.51 1.08 -8.12
N GLY A 103 23.59 0.12 -7.96
CA GLY A 103 22.67 0.09 -6.82
C GLY A 103 23.36 -0.04 -5.47
N ASP A 104 24.53 -0.68 -5.37
CA ASP A 104 25.28 -0.80 -4.10
C ASP A 104 25.74 0.58 -3.61
N ALA A 105 26.49 1.29 -4.46
CA ALA A 105 26.97 2.65 -4.24
C ALA A 105 25.82 3.64 -3.96
N PHE A 106 24.68 3.47 -4.64
CA PHE A 106 23.50 4.31 -4.45
C PHE A 106 22.80 4.00 -3.13
N SER A 107 22.53 2.73 -2.85
CA SER A 107 21.87 2.27 -1.63
C SER A 107 22.64 2.65 -0.38
N ASP A 108 23.97 2.63 -0.43
CA ASP A 108 24.85 3.08 0.65
C ASP A 108 24.69 4.59 0.92
N LEU A 109 24.61 5.43 -0.13
CA LEU A 109 24.35 6.86 0.02
C LEU A 109 22.94 7.13 0.59
N VAL A 110 21.91 6.43 0.09
CA VAL A 110 20.54 6.57 0.61
C VAL A 110 20.47 6.12 2.07
N LYS A 111 21.20 5.07 2.44
CA LYS A 111 21.30 4.63 3.84
C LYS A 111 21.92 5.70 4.73
N ASP A 112 22.98 6.37 4.29
CA ASP A 112 23.58 7.48 5.05
C ASP A 112 22.59 8.64 5.28
N VAL A 113 21.71 8.90 4.31
CA VAL A 113 20.63 9.89 4.44
C VAL A 113 19.58 9.42 5.44
N VAL A 114 19.12 8.17 5.33
CA VAL A 114 18.20 7.58 6.31
C VAL A 114 18.82 7.65 7.70
N ASP A 115 20.09 7.28 7.89
CA ASP A 115 20.77 7.34 9.19
C ASP A 115 21.02 8.79 9.70
N CYS A 116 20.43 9.81 9.05
CA CYS A 116 20.51 11.23 9.40
C CYS A 116 21.95 11.75 9.50
N LYS A 117 22.90 11.17 8.75
CA LYS A 117 24.30 11.61 8.76
C LYS A 117 24.49 12.98 8.13
N PHE A 118 23.60 13.34 7.21
CA PHE A 118 23.70 14.59 6.46
C PHE A 118 22.56 15.55 6.79
N TYR A 119 21.35 15.06 7.03
CA TYR A 119 20.17 15.92 7.18
C TYR A 119 19.41 15.58 8.47
N PRO A 120 18.70 16.57 9.07
CA PRO A 120 17.72 16.30 10.11
C PRO A 120 16.63 15.34 9.60
N ALA A 121 16.03 14.57 10.52
CA ALA A 121 15.08 13.50 10.21
C ALA A 121 13.99 13.91 9.22
N ARG A 122 13.32 15.06 9.44
CA ARG A 122 12.27 15.55 8.54
C ARG A 122 12.75 15.68 7.08
N GLN A 123 13.90 16.33 6.89
CA GLN A 123 14.47 16.53 5.55
C GLN A 123 14.94 15.21 4.95
N ALA A 124 15.57 14.35 5.74
CA ALA A 124 16.00 13.02 5.29
C ALA A 124 14.82 12.18 4.78
N ILE A 125 13.69 12.16 5.50
CA ILE A 125 12.47 11.46 5.10
C ILE A 125 11.92 12.02 3.78
N GLU A 126 11.81 13.34 3.66
CA GLU A 126 11.32 14.01 2.45
C GLU A 126 12.20 13.66 1.24
N ILE A 127 13.53 13.72 1.40
CA ILE A 127 14.50 13.37 0.36
C ILE A 127 14.34 11.91 -0.05
N VAL A 128 14.33 10.97 0.92
CA VAL A 128 14.23 9.53 0.62
C VAL A 128 12.89 9.19 -0.03
N ALA A 129 11.79 9.84 0.37
CA ALA A 129 10.49 9.67 -0.27
C ALA A 129 10.46 10.15 -1.72
N ILE A 130 11.22 11.20 -2.06
CA ILE A 130 11.41 11.64 -3.45
C ILE A 130 12.27 10.62 -4.21
N VAL A 131 13.37 10.18 -3.62
CA VAL A 131 14.32 9.23 -4.22
C VAL A 131 13.64 7.91 -4.57
N LEU A 132 12.87 7.33 -3.65
CA LEU A 132 12.17 6.06 -3.87
C LEU A 132 11.12 6.18 -4.97
N ARG A 133 10.36 7.28 -5.01
CA ARG A 133 9.39 7.54 -6.09
C ARG A 133 10.03 7.86 -7.43
N ARG A 134 11.28 8.33 -7.44
CA ARG A 134 12.04 8.51 -8.68
C ARG A 134 12.48 7.16 -9.26
N LEU A 135 12.82 6.20 -8.40
CA LEU A 135 13.21 4.85 -8.80
C LEU A 135 11.99 3.99 -9.19
N ASP A 136 10.90 4.10 -8.42
CA ASP A 136 9.63 3.41 -8.63
C ASP A 136 8.47 4.38 -8.39
N PRO A 137 7.95 5.03 -9.44
CA PRO A 137 6.88 6.03 -9.32
C PRO A 137 5.61 5.50 -8.65
N ASP A 138 5.33 4.21 -8.78
CA ASP A 138 4.14 3.56 -8.24
C ASP A 138 4.36 2.94 -6.85
N CYS A 139 5.61 2.95 -6.35
CA CYS A 139 6.01 2.26 -5.12
C CYS A 139 5.58 0.78 -5.11
N ALA A 140 5.63 0.13 -6.27
CA ALA A 140 5.21 -1.24 -6.46
C ALA A 140 6.14 -2.26 -5.77
N VAL A 141 7.41 -1.92 -5.53
CA VAL A 141 8.39 -2.78 -4.84
C VAL A 141 8.68 -2.25 -3.44
N LEU A 142 8.35 -3.04 -2.41
CA LEU A 142 8.71 -2.71 -1.02
C LEU A 142 10.19 -2.99 -0.77
N THR A 143 11.01 -1.94 -0.62
CA THR A 143 12.46 -2.07 -0.41
C THR A 143 12.88 -1.95 1.05
N SER A 144 14.12 -2.34 1.37
CA SER A 144 14.73 -2.10 2.69
C SER A 144 14.75 -0.63 3.09
N HIS A 145 14.86 0.30 2.11
CA HIS A 145 14.81 1.73 2.37
C HIS A 145 13.41 2.21 2.73
N HIS A 146 12.35 1.63 2.16
CA HIS A 146 10.97 1.91 2.57
C HIS A 146 10.76 1.53 4.04
N VAL A 147 11.21 0.32 4.43
CA VAL A 147 11.12 -0.15 5.82
C VAL A 147 11.80 0.83 6.77
N ALA A 148 13.02 1.26 6.44
CA ALA A 148 13.82 2.13 7.29
C ALA A 148 13.24 3.56 7.39
N VAL A 149 12.84 4.17 6.26
CA VAL A 149 12.33 5.54 6.25
C VAL A 149 10.94 5.66 6.89
N VAL A 150 10.06 4.67 6.70
CA VAL A 150 8.72 4.64 7.32
C VAL A 150 8.84 4.50 8.83
N LYS A 151 9.74 3.63 9.29
CA LYS A 151 10.05 3.50 10.73
C LYS A 151 10.57 4.83 11.29
N MET A 152 11.53 5.46 10.62
CA MET A 152 12.08 6.75 11.04
C MET A 152 11.01 7.85 11.12
N ALA A 153 10.13 7.93 10.12
CA ALA A 153 9.06 8.92 10.09
C ALA A 153 8.12 8.79 11.30
N TYR A 154 7.81 7.56 11.69
CA TYR A 154 6.99 7.31 12.87
C TYR A 154 7.72 7.61 14.18
N GLU A 155 8.98 7.18 14.33
CA GLU A 155 9.77 7.39 15.55
C GLU A 155 10.11 8.87 15.81
N THR A 156 10.14 9.69 14.76
CA THR A 156 10.48 11.12 14.84
C THR A 156 9.28 12.06 14.70
N ASP A 157 8.05 11.52 14.67
CA ASP A 157 6.80 12.26 14.49
C ASP A 157 6.75 13.12 13.21
N ASN A 158 7.30 12.60 12.11
CA ASN A 158 7.29 13.22 10.77
C ASN A 158 6.45 12.38 9.79
N ILE A 159 5.26 11.98 10.23
CA ILE A 159 4.41 11.01 9.52
C ILE A 159 3.86 11.56 8.18
N ASP A 160 3.66 12.87 8.06
CA ASP A 160 3.10 13.49 6.85
C ASP A 160 4.05 13.34 5.64
N GLN A 161 5.35 13.33 5.91
CA GLN A 161 6.42 13.31 4.93
C GLN A 161 6.53 11.95 4.23
N VAL A 162 6.05 10.89 4.88
CA VAL A 162 6.10 9.52 4.36
C VAL A 162 4.77 9.05 3.75
N LEU A 163 3.68 9.81 3.91
CA LEU A 163 2.37 9.51 3.31
C LEU A 163 2.45 9.17 1.82
N PRO A 164 3.22 9.90 0.98
CA PRO A 164 3.30 9.60 -0.45
C PRO A 164 3.86 8.21 -0.79
N LEU A 165 4.53 7.54 0.17
CA LEU A 165 5.00 6.17 0.03
C LEU A 165 3.95 5.18 0.54
N VAL A 166 3.46 5.36 1.77
CA VAL A 166 2.60 4.37 2.44
C VAL A 166 1.17 4.34 1.91
N GLU A 167 0.72 5.40 1.25
CA GLU A 167 -0.58 5.46 0.57
C GLU A 167 -0.64 4.59 -0.68
N LYS A 168 0.52 4.27 -1.27
CA LYS A 168 0.60 3.42 -2.46
C LYS A 168 0.75 1.95 -2.04
N PRO A 169 -0.09 1.04 -2.56
CA PRO A 169 0.06 -0.36 -2.27
C PRO A 169 1.29 -0.92 -2.98
N TRP A 170 2.19 -1.55 -2.23
CA TRP A 170 3.23 -2.37 -2.83
C TRP A 170 2.65 -3.69 -3.32
N VAL A 171 3.25 -4.23 -4.39
CA VAL A 171 2.83 -5.47 -5.08
C VAL A 171 3.91 -6.54 -4.98
N PHE A 172 5.17 -6.13 -4.94
CA PHE A 172 6.32 -6.99 -5.08
C PHE A 172 7.30 -6.85 -3.93
N LEU A 173 8.01 -7.94 -3.63
CA LEU A 173 9.13 -7.96 -2.69
C LEU A 173 10.46 -8.17 -3.43
N PRO A 174 11.57 -7.66 -2.90
CA PRO A 174 12.90 -7.89 -3.46
C PRO A 174 13.28 -9.36 -3.30
N GLY A 175 13.76 -9.98 -4.38
CA GLY A 175 14.24 -11.35 -4.37
C GLY A 175 13.14 -12.42 -4.36
N MET A 176 11.97 -12.15 -4.96
CA MET A 176 11.00 -13.22 -5.24
C MET A 176 11.63 -14.25 -6.20
N LYS A 177 11.24 -15.52 -6.04
CA LYS A 177 11.65 -16.58 -6.96
C LYS A 177 11.01 -16.42 -8.34
N ASP A 178 11.64 -17.02 -9.34
CA ASP A 178 11.18 -17.07 -10.72
C ASP A 178 10.88 -15.68 -11.29
N GLN A 179 11.70 -14.68 -10.92
CA GLN A 179 11.62 -13.34 -11.50
C GLN A 179 12.29 -13.33 -12.88
N SER A 180 11.57 -12.74 -13.84
CA SER A 180 12.16 -12.33 -15.12
C SER A 180 13.28 -11.33 -14.84
N GLN A 181 14.51 -11.64 -15.25
CA GLN A 181 15.54 -10.63 -15.37
C GLN A 181 15.35 -9.94 -16.72
N PRO A 182 15.32 -8.60 -16.76
CA PRO A 182 15.26 -7.91 -18.03
C PRO A 182 16.54 -8.23 -18.80
N ALA A 183 16.46 -8.32 -20.13
CA ALA A 183 17.63 -8.55 -20.96
C ALA A 183 18.70 -7.47 -20.72
N TYR A 184 18.26 -6.23 -20.49
CA TYR A 184 19.09 -5.07 -20.16
C TYR A 184 18.46 -4.30 -19.01
N LEU A 185 19.27 -3.89 -18.01
CA LEU A 185 18.75 -3.14 -16.86
C LEU A 185 18.25 -1.74 -17.25
N CYS A 186 18.74 -1.19 -18.36
CA CYS A 186 18.33 0.12 -18.89
C CYS A 186 16.96 0.14 -19.57
N ASP A 187 16.30 -1.01 -19.75
CA ASP A 187 14.97 -1.13 -20.36
C ASP A 187 13.96 -0.30 -19.56
N VAL A 188 13.44 0.75 -20.19
CA VAL A 188 12.50 1.70 -19.57
C VAL A 188 11.11 1.12 -19.38
N THR A 189 10.76 0.08 -20.13
CA THR A 189 9.46 -0.61 -20.08
C THR A 189 9.45 -1.72 -19.03
N ALA A 190 10.61 -2.10 -18.51
CA ALA A 190 10.76 -3.14 -17.52
C ALA A 190 9.98 -2.81 -16.23
N SER A 191 9.31 -3.83 -15.67
CA SER A 191 8.65 -3.73 -14.37
C SER A 191 9.67 -3.42 -13.26
N PRO A 192 9.36 -2.55 -12.28
CA PRO A 192 10.23 -2.30 -11.12
C PRO A 192 10.74 -3.56 -10.42
N ALA A 193 9.93 -4.63 -10.33
CA ALA A 193 10.35 -5.88 -9.72
C ALA A 193 11.52 -6.59 -10.42
N SER A 194 11.76 -6.29 -11.71
CA SER A 194 12.82 -6.93 -12.50
C SER A 194 14.20 -6.30 -12.25
N TYR A 195 14.24 -5.03 -11.83
CA TYR A 195 15.49 -4.31 -11.56
C TYR A 195 15.64 -3.84 -10.11
N ILE A 196 14.59 -3.76 -9.29
CA ILE A 196 14.69 -3.46 -7.85
C ILE A 196 14.73 -4.79 -7.09
N ASN A 197 15.93 -5.34 -6.94
CA ASN A 197 16.12 -6.62 -6.28
C ASN A 197 17.51 -6.72 -5.63
N THR A 198 17.80 -7.88 -5.05
CA THR A 198 19.04 -8.13 -4.32
C THR A 198 20.26 -8.24 -5.23
N SER A 199 20.09 -8.58 -6.51
CA SER A 199 21.21 -8.70 -7.47
C SER A 199 21.67 -7.36 -8.03
N THR A 200 20.77 -6.38 -8.13
CA THR A 200 21.12 -4.99 -8.49
C THR A 200 21.53 -4.17 -7.28
N HIS A 201 21.44 -4.72 -6.07
CA HIS A 201 21.75 -4.06 -4.80
C HIS A 201 20.90 -2.80 -4.52
N LEU A 202 19.79 -2.61 -5.24
CA LEU A 202 18.83 -1.53 -4.98
C LEU A 202 17.93 -1.80 -3.77
N SER A 203 17.92 -3.04 -3.28
CA SER A 203 17.30 -3.40 -2.01
C SER A 203 18.02 -4.60 -1.41
N GLN A 204 18.04 -4.65 -0.08
CA GLN A 204 18.38 -5.89 0.62
C GLN A 204 17.21 -6.86 0.58
N LYS A 205 17.49 -8.13 0.89
CA LYS A 205 16.46 -9.14 1.08
C LYS A 205 15.67 -8.80 2.34
N LEU A 206 14.35 -8.72 2.23
CA LEU A 206 13.49 -8.50 3.38
C LEU A 206 13.14 -9.82 4.07
N THR A 207 13.23 -9.80 5.39
CA THR A 207 12.68 -10.83 6.26
C THR A 207 11.17 -10.66 6.40
N ARG A 208 10.49 -11.74 6.82
CA ARG A 208 9.06 -11.68 7.15
C ARG A 208 8.80 -10.63 8.23
N GLU A 209 9.66 -10.57 9.23
CA GLU A 209 9.56 -9.69 10.38
C GLU A 209 9.65 -8.22 9.97
N GLU A 210 10.57 -7.86 9.06
CA GLU A 210 10.71 -6.51 8.54
C GLU A 210 9.48 -6.06 7.73
N VAL A 211 8.91 -6.94 6.90
CA VAL A 211 7.69 -6.62 6.14
C VAL A 211 6.50 -6.40 7.09
N MET A 212 6.32 -7.28 8.09
CA MET A 212 5.26 -7.08 9.09
C MET A 212 5.48 -5.82 9.93
N GLN A 213 6.72 -5.48 10.28
CA GLN A 213 7.04 -4.24 10.98
C GLN A 213 6.72 -2.99 10.14
N HIS A 214 7.03 -3.01 8.84
CA HIS A 214 6.63 -1.95 7.92
C HIS A 214 5.11 -1.77 7.89
N GLU A 215 4.35 -2.86 7.73
CA GLU A 215 2.89 -2.81 7.73
C GLU A 215 2.32 -2.33 9.07
N TRP A 216 2.95 -2.71 10.18
CA TRP A 216 2.57 -2.25 11.51
C TRP A 216 2.73 -0.75 11.64
N VAL A 217 3.90 -0.21 11.29
CA VAL A 217 4.15 1.23 11.35
C VAL A 217 3.20 1.98 10.40
N THR A 218 2.96 1.45 9.20
CA THR A 218 1.99 2.00 8.26
C THR A 218 0.58 2.06 8.85
N ALA A 219 0.12 0.99 9.51
CA ALA A 219 -1.18 0.95 10.17
C ALA A 219 -1.27 1.96 11.33
N GLN A 220 -0.19 2.13 12.09
CA GLN A 220 -0.09 3.12 13.16
C GLN A 220 -0.14 4.55 12.62
N ILE A 221 0.53 4.84 11.50
CA ILE A 221 0.46 6.13 10.81
C ILE A 221 -0.99 6.44 10.39
N PHE A 222 -1.68 5.50 9.74
CA PHE A 222 -3.07 5.71 9.36
C PHE A 222 -4.00 5.87 10.57
N THR A 223 -3.76 5.13 11.65
CA THR A 223 -4.49 5.27 12.92
C THR A 223 -4.28 6.67 13.52
N ALA A 224 -3.05 7.19 13.54
CA ALA A 224 -2.75 8.54 14.01
C ALA A 224 -3.42 9.63 13.16
N LYS A 225 -3.58 9.38 11.85
CA LYS A 225 -4.28 10.26 10.91
C LYS A 225 -5.81 10.05 10.90
N LEU A 226 -6.35 9.20 11.77
CA LEU A 226 -7.78 8.83 11.84
C LEU A 226 -8.32 8.25 10.52
N ARG A 227 -7.45 7.69 9.68
CA ARG A 227 -7.82 7.05 8.41
C ARG A 227 -8.17 5.59 8.65
N TRP A 228 -9.31 5.37 9.30
CA TRP A 228 -9.71 4.06 9.82
C TRP A 228 -9.75 2.96 8.76
N ALA A 229 -10.26 3.26 7.56
CA ALA A 229 -10.33 2.29 6.47
C ALA A 229 -8.94 1.83 5.99
N ASP A 230 -7.98 2.73 5.94
CA ASP A 230 -6.61 2.41 5.51
C ASP A 230 -5.84 1.69 6.62
N ALA A 231 -6.01 2.12 7.87
CA ALA A 231 -5.48 1.43 9.04
C ALA A 231 -6.01 -0.01 9.13
N HIS A 232 -7.32 -0.20 8.94
CA HIS A 232 -7.97 -1.52 8.94
C HIS A 232 -7.37 -2.44 7.88
N LYS A 233 -7.21 -1.95 6.64
CA LYS A 233 -6.55 -2.71 5.56
C LYS A 233 -5.09 -3.05 5.89
N ALA A 234 -4.35 -2.14 6.50
CA ALA A 234 -2.96 -2.37 6.90
C ALA A 234 -2.84 -3.43 8.01
N TYR A 235 -3.66 -3.36 9.06
CA TYR A 235 -3.71 -4.42 10.06
C TYR A 235 -4.18 -5.75 9.46
N GLN A 236 -5.11 -5.73 8.49
CA GLN A 236 -5.55 -6.93 7.79
C GLN A 236 -4.39 -7.65 7.07
N ARG A 237 -3.49 -6.90 6.42
CA ARG A 237 -2.31 -7.47 5.77
C ARG A 237 -1.42 -8.22 6.75
N ILE A 238 -1.24 -7.71 7.97
CA ILE A 238 -0.44 -8.37 9.02
C ILE A 238 -1.11 -9.67 9.50
N ILE A 239 -2.41 -9.64 9.84
CA ILE A 239 -3.09 -10.83 10.37
C ILE A 239 -3.22 -11.93 9.33
N SER A 240 -3.20 -11.56 8.05
CA SER A 240 -3.27 -12.48 6.92
C SER A 240 -1.96 -13.15 6.55
N TRP A 241 -0.86 -12.77 7.20
CA TRP A 241 0.45 -13.33 6.89
C TRP A 241 0.48 -14.84 7.13
N PRO A 242 1.06 -15.65 6.21
CA PRO A 242 1.13 -17.09 6.40
C PRO A 242 1.84 -17.48 7.70
N THR A 243 1.21 -18.37 8.48
CA THR A 243 1.76 -18.91 9.72
C THR A 243 2.06 -20.41 9.57
N ARG A 244 3.20 -20.86 10.09
CA ARG A 244 3.47 -22.29 10.25
C ARG A 244 2.69 -22.82 11.45
N ASP A 245 1.95 -23.92 11.28
CA ASP A 245 1.20 -24.61 12.36
C ASP A 245 0.25 -23.70 13.16
N GLY A 246 -0.23 -22.61 12.55
CA GLY A 246 -1.09 -21.62 13.22
C GLY A 246 -0.38 -20.72 14.24
N ALA A 247 0.95 -20.79 14.37
CA ALA A 247 1.69 -19.99 15.33
C ALA A 247 1.63 -18.49 14.97
N THR A 248 0.90 -17.71 15.77
CA THR A 248 0.74 -16.26 15.63
C THR A 248 1.78 -15.54 16.49
N SER A 249 2.48 -14.57 15.89
CA SER A 249 3.46 -13.74 16.62
C SER A 249 2.76 -12.59 17.35
N LYS A 250 3.45 -11.95 18.31
CA LYS A 250 2.92 -10.82 19.08
C LYS A 250 2.40 -9.68 18.18
N ILE A 251 3.15 -9.34 17.13
CA ILE A 251 2.74 -8.30 16.15
C ILE A 251 1.43 -8.67 15.44
N MET A 252 1.21 -9.96 15.15
CA MET A 252 -0.02 -10.42 14.52
C MET A 252 -1.21 -10.38 15.49
N THR A 253 -1.00 -10.77 16.74
CA THR A 253 -2.05 -10.72 17.76
C THR A 253 -2.43 -9.29 18.10
N ASP A 254 -1.45 -8.39 18.23
CA ASP A 254 -1.70 -6.97 18.50
C ASP A 254 -2.33 -6.25 17.30
N ALA A 255 -2.00 -6.68 16.07
CA ALA A 255 -2.67 -6.23 14.86
C ALA A 255 -4.12 -6.72 14.79
N HIS A 256 -4.41 -7.95 15.20
CA HIS A 256 -5.78 -8.47 15.22
C HIS A 256 -6.70 -7.67 16.16
N LYS A 257 -6.22 -7.34 17.37
CA LYS A 257 -6.95 -6.47 18.31
C LYS A 257 -7.31 -5.12 17.66
N ARG A 258 -6.33 -4.48 17.00
CA ARG A 258 -6.51 -3.18 16.31
C ARG A 258 -7.33 -3.30 15.02
N TRP A 259 -7.25 -4.42 14.32
CA TRP A 259 -8.06 -4.74 13.15
C TRP A 259 -9.55 -4.83 13.52
N ILE A 260 -9.89 -5.42 14.67
CA ILE A 260 -11.27 -5.39 15.20
C ILE A 260 -11.72 -3.94 15.41
N LEU A 261 -10.99 -3.16 16.21
CA LEU A 261 -11.40 -1.80 16.57
C LEU A 261 -11.51 -0.87 15.35
N THR A 262 -10.52 -0.90 14.45
CA THR A 262 -10.58 -0.13 13.19
C THR A 262 -11.66 -0.64 12.24
N GLY A 263 -12.01 -1.93 12.31
CA GLY A 263 -13.14 -2.53 11.62
C GLY A 263 -14.47 -1.98 12.12
N LEU A 264 -14.66 -1.87 13.44
CA LEU A 264 -15.86 -1.25 14.03
C LEU A 264 -16.02 0.21 13.57
N LEU A 265 -14.92 0.97 13.56
CA LEU A 265 -14.91 2.36 13.09
C LEU A 265 -15.26 2.51 11.61
N THR A 266 -14.87 1.55 10.78
CA THR A 266 -15.01 1.62 9.31
C THR A 266 -16.29 0.96 8.81
N LEU A 267 -16.69 -0.16 9.41
CA LEU A 267 -17.76 -1.04 8.92
C LEU A 267 -19.03 -0.96 9.78
N GLY A 268 -18.94 -0.42 11.01
CA GLY A 268 -20.06 -0.35 11.94
C GLY A 268 -20.43 -1.67 12.61
N GLN A 269 -19.67 -2.74 12.33
CA GLN A 269 -19.93 -4.08 12.83
C GLN A 269 -18.61 -4.84 12.97
N THR A 270 -18.65 -5.98 13.68
CA THR A 270 -17.47 -6.83 13.84
C THR A 270 -16.95 -7.27 12.46
N PRO A 271 -15.67 -7.02 12.13
CA PRO A 271 -15.12 -7.42 10.85
C PRO A 271 -14.97 -8.95 10.77
N THR A 272 -15.21 -9.51 9.58
CA THR A 272 -15.06 -10.94 9.30
C THR A 272 -13.65 -11.22 8.77
N PRO A 273 -12.91 -12.19 9.33
CA PRO A 273 -11.57 -12.49 8.85
C PRO A 273 -11.64 -13.06 7.42
N PRO A 274 -10.72 -12.65 6.52
CA PRO A 274 -10.67 -13.21 5.18
C PRO A 274 -10.52 -14.74 5.17
N SER A 275 -11.16 -15.41 4.20
CA SER A 275 -11.22 -16.87 4.12
C SER A 275 -9.87 -17.57 3.91
N PHE A 276 -8.87 -16.84 3.41
CA PHE A 276 -7.52 -17.35 3.18
C PHE A 276 -6.63 -17.34 4.43
N ILE A 277 -7.09 -16.78 5.55
CA ILE A 277 -6.39 -16.88 6.84
C ILE A 277 -6.53 -18.31 7.35
N ALA A 278 -5.42 -18.93 7.74
CA ALA A 278 -5.41 -20.30 8.24
C ALA A 278 -6.36 -20.45 9.46
N PRO A 279 -7.26 -21.46 9.49
CA PRO A 279 -8.22 -21.62 10.59
C PRO A 279 -7.57 -21.71 11.98
N ALA A 280 -6.38 -22.33 12.07
CA ALA A 280 -5.62 -22.40 13.32
C ALA A 280 -5.17 -21.01 13.81
N ALA A 281 -4.75 -20.13 12.90
CA ALA A 281 -4.41 -18.74 13.23
C ALA A 281 -5.66 -17.96 13.67
N THR A 282 -6.78 -18.10 12.95
CA THR A 282 -8.07 -17.49 13.31
C THR A 282 -8.51 -17.88 14.73
N LYS A 283 -8.40 -19.16 15.09
CA LYS A 283 -8.71 -19.64 16.44
C LYS A 283 -7.79 -19.00 17.50
N ASN A 284 -6.49 -18.90 17.20
CA ASN A 284 -5.52 -18.29 18.12
C ASN A 284 -5.80 -16.80 18.32
N TYR A 285 -6.14 -16.08 17.25
CA TYR A 285 -6.55 -14.68 17.34
C TYR A 285 -7.79 -14.48 18.21
N ALA A 286 -8.83 -15.29 18.00
CA ALA A 286 -10.06 -15.22 18.79
C ALA A 286 -9.81 -15.46 20.28
N SER A 287 -8.92 -16.42 20.61
CA SER A 287 -8.52 -16.71 21.99
C SER A 287 -7.74 -15.55 22.63
N LEU A 288 -6.71 -15.07 21.94
CA LEU A 288 -5.79 -14.04 22.46
C LEU A 288 -6.35 -12.62 22.44
N SER A 289 -7.43 -12.40 21.67
CA SER A 289 -8.10 -11.09 21.54
C SER A 289 -9.52 -11.12 22.10
N LYS A 290 -9.85 -12.08 22.97
CA LYS A 290 -11.23 -12.34 23.41
C LYS A 290 -11.99 -11.07 23.84
N LEU A 291 -11.38 -10.22 24.68
CA LEU A 291 -12.02 -8.99 25.13
C LEU A 291 -12.37 -8.04 23.97
N TYR A 292 -11.53 -7.97 22.93
CA TYR A 292 -11.81 -7.15 21.74
C TYR A 292 -12.93 -7.75 20.89
N THR A 293 -12.96 -9.08 20.74
CA THR A 293 -14.05 -9.77 20.04
C THR A 293 -15.38 -9.57 20.76
N ASP A 294 -15.38 -9.65 22.09
CA ASP A 294 -16.57 -9.43 22.92
C ASP A 294 -17.05 -7.97 22.77
N ILE A 295 -16.15 -6.98 22.75
CA ILE A 295 -16.48 -5.58 22.42
C ILE A 295 -17.10 -5.45 21.02
N GLY A 296 -16.53 -6.11 20.01
CA GLY A 296 -17.09 -6.08 18.65
C GLY A 296 -18.50 -6.63 18.58
N ALA A 297 -18.76 -7.74 19.28
CA ALA A 297 -20.09 -8.33 19.36
C ALA A 297 -21.08 -7.34 20.00
N LEU A 298 -20.72 -6.73 21.14
CA LEU A 298 -21.56 -5.74 21.82
C LEU A 298 -21.81 -4.48 20.99
N PHE A 299 -20.77 -3.99 20.28
CA PHE A 299 -20.88 -2.85 19.38
C PHE A 299 -21.92 -3.04 18.28
N SER A 300 -22.12 -4.29 17.83
CA SER A 300 -23.09 -4.64 16.80
C SER A 300 -24.53 -4.75 17.34
N THR A 301 -24.75 -4.53 18.64
CA THR A 301 -26.06 -4.54 19.30
C THR A 301 -26.51 -3.12 19.67
N VAL A 302 -27.75 -2.98 20.14
CA VAL A 302 -28.30 -1.71 20.69
C VAL A 302 -27.99 -1.51 22.19
N ASN A 303 -27.24 -2.43 22.82
CA ASN A 303 -27.01 -2.43 24.27
C ASN A 303 -25.81 -1.57 24.69
N ALA A 304 -26.01 -0.25 24.72
CA ALA A 304 -24.98 0.72 25.11
C ALA A 304 -24.47 0.54 26.55
N GLU A 305 -25.32 0.10 27.48
CA GLU A 305 -24.95 -0.10 28.90
C GLU A 305 -23.98 -1.27 29.07
N GLU A 306 -24.24 -2.38 28.38
CA GLU A 306 -23.36 -3.55 28.42
C GLU A 306 -22.04 -3.27 27.71
N LEU A 307 -22.07 -2.57 26.56
CA LEU A 307 -20.86 -2.13 25.88
C LEU A 307 -20.00 -1.23 26.80
N LYS A 308 -20.61 -0.25 27.46
CA LYS A 308 -19.92 0.63 28.40
C LYS A 308 -19.29 -0.17 29.55
N SER A 309 -20.07 -1.04 30.18
CA SER A 309 -19.61 -1.89 31.30
C SER A 309 -18.44 -2.78 30.89
N ALA A 310 -18.49 -3.37 29.70
CA ALA A 310 -17.41 -4.19 29.15
C ALA A 310 -16.13 -3.38 28.89
N VAL A 311 -16.27 -2.16 28.35
CA VAL A 311 -15.14 -1.24 28.14
C VAL A 311 -14.48 -0.87 29.47
N GLU A 312 -15.27 -0.51 30.48
CA GLU A 312 -14.76 -0.13 31.80
C GLU A 312 -14.07 -1.30 32.49
N ALA A 313 -14.66 -2.50 32.46
CA ALA A 313 -14.10 -3.71 33.05
C ALA A 313 -12.75 -4.12 32.41
N GLY A 314 -12.58 -3.87 31.11
CA GLY A 314 -11.35 -4.19 30.37
C GLY A 314 -10.21 -3.18 30.51
N THR A 315 -10.36 -2.10 31.29
CA THR A 315 -9.40 -0.98 31.37
C THR A 315 -7.93 -1.41 31.51
N PRO A 316 -7.55 -2.34 32.39
CA PRO A 316 -6.16 -2.78 32.52
C PRO A 316 -5.59 -3.32 31.20
N THR A 317 -6.37 -4.11 30.46
CA THR A 317 -5.96 -4.69 29.18
C THR A 317 -5.74 -3.63 28.11
N TRP A 318 -6.60 -2.61 28.03
CA TRP A 318 -6.46 -1.55 27.02
C TRP A 318 -5.23 -0.69 27.25
N VAL A 319 -4.85 -0.48 28.51
CA VAL A 319 -3.64 0.24 28.91
C VAL A 319 -2.40 -0.58 28.54
N ASP A 320 -2.38 -1.86 28.92
CA ASP A 320 -1.26 -2.77 28.61
C ASP A 320 -1.05 -2.93 27.10
N ASP A 321 -2.15 -3.02 26.34
CA ASP A 321 -2.12 -3.15 24.88
C ASP A 321 -1.92 -1.82 24.14
N GLN A 322 -1.92 -0.68 24.85
CA GLN A 322 -1.83 0.67 24.29
C GLN A 322 -2.93 0.95 23.24
N THR A 323 -4.16 0.54 23.52
CA THR A 323 -5.33 0.70 22.65
C THR A 323 -6.38 1.64 23.23
N THR A 324 -6.15 2.22 24.43
CA THR A 324 -7.11 3.07 25.14
C THR A 324 -7.66 4.23 24.28
N THR A 325 -6.81 4.93 23.53
CA THR A 325 -7.24 6.05 22.67
C THR A 325 -8.09 5.57 21.50
N LEU A 326 -7.69 4.50 20.84
CA LEU A 326 -8.46 3.88 19.75
C LEU A 326 -9.82 3.37 20.24
N LEU A 327 -9.88 2.76 21.42
CA LEU A 327 -11.12 2.28 22.01
C LEU A 327 -12.07 3.45 22.36
N LYS A 328 -11.54 4.59 22.84
CA LYS A 328 -12.35 5.80 23.04
C LYS A 328 -13.00 6.28 21.74
N GLU A 329 -12.28 6.23 20.62
CA GLU A 329 -12.85 6.57 19.31
C GLU A 329 -13.94 5.57 18.89
N VAL A 330 -13.79 4.28 19.18
CA VAL A 330 -14.83 3.26 18.96
C VAL A 330 -16.09 3.60 19.78
N VAL A 331 -15.94 3.90 21.07
CA VAL A 331 -17.06 4.26 21.95
C VAL A 331 -17.81 5.50 21.44
N LYS A 332 -17.08 6.54 21.00
CA LYS A 332 -17.69 7.74 20.39
C LYS A 332 -18.42 7.44 19.07
N ALA A 333 -17.88 6.53 18.26
CA ALA A 333 -18.47 6.17 16.98
C ALA A 333 -19.74 5.34 17.10
N TYR A 334 -19.98 4.68 18.24
CA TYR A 334 -21.13 3.79 18.45
C TYR A 334 -22.46 4.47 18.10
N GLN A 335 -22.75 5.63 18.68
CA GLN A 335 -24.02 6.33 18.42
C GLN A 335 -24.14 6.76 16.96
N LYS A 336 -23.03 7.17 16.34
CA LYS A 336 -23.00 7.54 14.91
C LYS A 336 -23.39 6.35 14.02
N TRP A 337 -22.93 5.15 14.35
CA TRP A 337 -23.33 3.93 13.63
C TRP A 337 -24.77 3.51 13.89
N GLN A 338 -25.28 3.71 15.10
CA GLN A 338 -26.72 3.52 15.39
C GLN A 338 -27.59 4.45 14.52
N ILE A 339 -27.19 5.72 14.37
CA ILE A 339 -27.87 6.68 13.49
C ILE A 339 -27.82 6.22 12.03
N LEU A 340 -26.67 5.74 11.55
CA LEU A 340 -26.55 5.23 10.18
C LEU A 340 -27.46 4.02 9.94
N GLY A 341 -27.62 3.13 10.92
CA GLY A 341 -28.53 1.98 10.84
C GLY A 341 -30.00 2.37 10.71
N LEU A 342 -30.40 3.59 11.11
CA LEU A 342 -31.77 4.07 10.90
C LEU A 342 -32.10 4.25 9.42
N ALA A 343 -31.10 4.46 8.55
CA ALA A 343 -31.30 4.60 7.11
C ALA A 343 -31.90 3.36 6.45
N ASP A 344 -31.75 2.18 7.07
CA ASP A 344 -32.30 0.91 6.56
C ASP A 344 -33.83 0.83 6.70
N VAL A 345 -34.41 1.66 7.57
CA VAL A 345 -35.85 1.66 7.88
C VAL A 345 -36.51 3.00 7.57
N TYR A 346 -35.76 4.10 7.64
CA TYR A 346 -36.27 5.45 7.51
C TYR A 346 -35.64 6.16 6.31
N GLN A 347 -36.47 6.73 5.44
CA GLN A 347 -36.01 7.72 4.46
C GLN A 347 -35.91 9.12 5.09
N LYS A 348 -36.84 9.45 6.00
CA LYS A 348 -36.89 10.71 6.73
C LYS A 348 -37.34 10.45 8.17
N ILE A 349 -36.67 11.06 9.13
CA ILE A 349 -36.92 10.84 10.57
C ILE A 349 -36.71 12.14 11.36
N GLY A 350 -37.53 12.37 12.39
CA GLY A 350 -37.41 13.54 13.26
C GLY A 350 -36.16 13.50 14.14
N VAL A 351 -35.55 14.65 14.42
CA VAL A 351 -34.36 14.74 15.30
C VAL A 351 -34.66 14.22 16.72
N SER A 352 -35.85 14.51 17.25
CA SER A 352 -36.30 14.01 18.56
C SER A 352 -36.46 12.49 18.58
N GLU A 353 -36.93 11.90 17.48
CA GLU A 353 -37.07 10.44 17.34
C GLU A 353 -35.69 9.76 17.23
N ILE A 354 -34.73 10.36 16.50
CA ILE A 354 -33.33 9.89 16.49
C ILE A 354 -32.75 9.89 17.91
N ARG A 355 -32.98 10.98 18.67
CA ARG A 355 -32.50 11.11 20.05
C ARG A 355 -33.05 10.00 20.94
N GLU A 356 -34.32 9.65 20.79
CA GLU A 356 -34.98 8.61 21.60
C GLU A 356 -34.58 7.19 21.20
N LYS A 357 -34.25 6.96 19.92
CA LYS A 357 -33.88 5.64 19.40
C LYS A 357 -32.39 5.31 19.50
N THR A 358 -31.54 6.28 19.84
CA THR A 358 -30.08 6.08 19.88
C THR A 358 -29.50 6.41 21.24
N LEU A 359 -28.46 5.67 21.62
CA LEU A 359 -27.78 5.83 22.91
C LEU A 359 -26.29 6.08 22.68
N SER A 360 -25.69 6.92 23.52
CA SER A 360 -24.24 7.06 23.59
C SER A 360 -23.65 5.92 24.41
N ALA A 361 -22.59 5.29 23.89
CA ALA A 361 -21.82 4.30 24.63
C ALA A 361 -20.93 4.93 25.73
N GLU A 362 -20.74 6.26 25.74
CA GLU A 362 -20.02 6.94 26.82
C GLU A 362 -20.89 7.08 28.08
N THR A 363 -22.16 7.43 27.90
CA THR A 363 -23.08 7.72 29.00
C THR A 363 -24.10 6.62 29.26
N ALA A 364 -24.26 5.68 28.31
CA ALA A 364 -25.38 4.72 28.25
C ALA A 364 -26.76 5.39 28.22
N LYS A 365 -26.84 6.63 27.75
CA LYS A 365 -28.07 7.44 27.71
C LYS A 365 -28.23 8.12 26.35
N SER A 366 -29.44 8.54 26.04
CA SER A 366 -29.71 9.45 24.92
C SER A 366 -29.08 10.81 25.18
N LEU A 367 -28.86 11.57 24.10
CA LEU A 367 -28.40 12.97 24.21
C LEU A 367 -29.47 13.80 24.94
N GLY A 368 -29.03 14.84 25.64
CA GLY A 368 -29.89 15.58 26.56
C GLY A 368 -30.90 16.48 25.84
N THR A 369 -30.56 16.94 24.63
CA THR A 369 -31.38 17.88 23.86
C THR A 369 -31.37 17.57 22.37
N ASP A 370 -32.38 18.07 21.64
CA ASP A 370 -32.40 17.98 20.18
C ASP A 370 -31.30 18.82 19.51
N VAL A 371 -30.81 19.85 20.20
CA VAL A 371 -29.69 20.69 19.73
C VAL A 371 -28.40 19.88 19.71
N GLU A 372 -28.15 19.03 20.71
CA GLU A 372 -26.99 18.14 20.73
C GLU A 372 -27.06 17.09 19.62
N THR A 373 -28.24 16.51 19.40
CA THR A 373 -28.46 15.55 18.30
C THR A 373 -28.25 16.22 16.95
N GLU A 374 -28.77 17.44 16.76
CA GLU A 374 -28.56 18.21 15.53
C GLU A 374 -27.07 18.50 15.29
N ALA A 375 -26.32 18.90 16.32
CA ALA A 375 -24.89 19.13 16.22
C ALA A 375 -24.13 17.85 15.81
N LEU A 376 -24.52 16.69 16.37
CA LEU A 376 -23.96 15.40 15.99
C LEU A 376 -24.26 15.05 14.52
N LEU A 377 -25.49 15.27 14.07
CA LEU A 377 -25.87 15.03 12.67
C LEU A 377 -25.11 15.96 11.71
N GLN A 378 -24.95 17.22 12.06
CA GLN A 378 -24.17 18.18 11.28
C GLN A 378 -22.68 17.78 11.20
N ASP A 379 -22.10 17.30 12.29
CA ASP A 379 -20.74 16.74 12.32
C ASP A 379 -20.62 15.52 11.38
N MET A 380 -21.58 14.59 11.46
CA MET A 380 -21.61 13.41 10.57
C MET A 380 -21.76 13.77 9.10
N ILE A 381 -22.55 14.80 8.75
CA ILE A 381 -22.70 15.30 7.38
C ILE A 381 -21.40 15.99 6.92
N SER A 382 -20.84 16.87 7.74
CA SER A 382 -19.64 17.64 7.39
C SER A 382 -18.39 16.77 7.23
N SER A 383 -18.30 15.68 8.00
CA SER A 383 -17.22 14.68 7.88
C SER A 383 -17.42 13.70 6.72
N GLY A 384 -18.58 13.74 6.04
CA GLY A 384 -18.94 12.81 4.96
C GLY A 384 -19.33 11.41 5.43
N MET A 385 -19.45 11.18 6.75
CA MET A 385 -19.92 9.90 7.31
C MET A 385 -21.40 9.64 6.99
N LEU A 386 -22.21 10.70 6.98
CA LEU A 386 -23.65 10.66 6.70
C LEU A 386 -23.96 11.43 5.42
N VAL A 387 -24.53 10.75 4.44
CA VAL A 387 -25.07 11.37 3.22
C VAL A 387 -26.54 11.68 3.47
N GLY A 388 -26.83 12.90 3.90
CA GLY A 388 -28.16 13.33 4.31
C GLY A 388 -28.31 14.84 4.38
N ALA A 389 -29.55 15.31 4.51
CA ALA A 389 -29.88 16.72 4.66
C ALA A 389 -30.76 16.95 5.90
N LEU A 390 -30.46 18.02 6.65
CA LEU A 390 -31.30 18.48 7.75
C LEU A 390 -32.32 19.49 7.21
N GLU A 391 -33.60 19.18 7.38
CA GLU A 391 -34.72 20.00 6.93
C GLU A 391 -35.59 20.42 8.12
N THR A 392 -36.17 21.61 8.04
CA THR A 392 -37.22 22.03 8.98
C THR A 392 -38.57 21.69 8.37
N SER A 393 -39.33 20.83 9.04
CA SER A 393 -40.69 20.48 8.62
C SER A 393 -41.62 21.68 8.75
N PRO A 394 -42.78 21.69 8.06
CA PRO A 394 -43.76 22.79 8.14
C PRO A 394 -44.21 23.10 9.57
N ASP A 395 -44.18 22.09 10.44
CA ASP A 395 -44.55 22.18 11.85
C ASP A 395 -43.42 22.75 12.75
N GLY A 396 -42.30 23.19 12.16
CA GLY A 396 -41.13 23.72 12.86
C GLY A 396 -40.19 22.65 13.44
N ALA A 397 -40.56 21.37 13.37
CA ALA A 397 -39.73 20.26 13.81
C ALA A 397 -38.59 19.96 12.81
N LYS A 398 -37.37 19.80 13.31
CA LYS A 398 -36.21 19.43 12.48
C LYS A 398 -36.21 17.92 12.21
N CYS A 399 -35.95 17.55 10.96
CA CYS A 399 -35.88 16.17 10.49
C CYS A 399 -34.62 15.94 9.67
N LEU A 400 -34.10 14.73 9.74
CA LEU A 400 -33.05 14.23 8.86
C LEU A 400 -33.69 13.49 7.68
N THR A 401 -33.33 13.87 6.46
CA THR A 401 -33.59 13.10 5.24
C THR A 401 -32.33 12.35 4.85
N PHE A 402 -32.38 11.01 4.84
CA PHE A 402 -31.29 10.20 4.30
C PHE A 402 -31.30 10.28 2.79
N LEU A 403 -30.16 10.62 2.20
CA LEU A 403 -30.00 10.71 0.76
C LEU A 403 -29.33 9.42 0.24
N PRO A 404 -29.65 8.97 -0.99
CA PRO A 404 -28.95 7.85 -1.59
C PRO A 404 -27.43 8.12 -1.61
N ARG A 405 -26.63 7.13 -1.18
CA ARG A 405 -25.16 7.24 -1.27
C ARG A 405 -24.68 7.22 -2.72
N ASP A 406 -25.40 6.48 -3.56
CA ASP A 406 -25.10 6.35 -4.98
C ASP A 406 -26.09 7.20 -5.78
N GLN A 407 -25.57 8.15 -6.54
CA GLN A 407 -26.34 8.76 -7.61
C GLN A 407 -26.50 7.75 -8.75
N GLU A 408 -27.70 7.64 -9.33
CA GLU A 408 -27.87 6.96 -10.60
C GLU A 408 -27.03 7.69 -11.65
N ILE A 409 -25.93 7.06 -12.05
CA ILE A 409 -25.05 7.57 -13.11
C ILE A 409 -25.49 6.92 -14.42
N GLU A 410 -25.56 7.70 -15.50
CA GLU A 410 -25.85 7.17 -16.82
C GLU A 410 -24.82 6.10 -17.21
N HIS A 411 -25.26 5.01 -17.84
CA HIS A 411 -24.38 3.89 -18.20
C HIS A 411 -23.17 4.32 -19.07
N THR A 412 -23.31 5.35 -19.91
CA THR A 412 -22.22 5.92 -20.71
C THR A 412 -21.17 6.61 -19.82
N GLU A 413 -21.61 7.41 -18.85
CA GLU A 413 -20.75 8.07 -17.88
C GLU A 413 -20.09 7.04 -16.93
N TYR A 414 -20.82 6.00 -16.52
CA TYR A 414 -20.27 4.90 -15.73
C TYR A 414 -19.16 4.16 -16.49
N LYS A 415 -19.38 3.82 -17.77
CA LYS A 415 -18.34 3.21 -18.62
C LYS A 415 -17.11 4.11 -18.72
N ARG A 416 -17.30 5.41 -18.95
CA ARG A 416 -16.20 6.38 -18.99
C ARG A 416 -15.44 6.42 -17.66
N LYS A 417 -16.14 6.47 -16.52
CA LYS A 417 -15.51 6.44 -15.18
C LYS A 417 -14.66 5.20 -14.96
N ILE A 418 -15.06 4.03 -15.48
CA ILE A 418 -14.25 2.80 -15.41
C ILE A 418 -13.06 2.86 -16.36
N THR A 419 -13.28 3.26 -17.62
CA THR A 419 -12.22 3.30 -18.64
C THR A 419 -11.11 4.27 -18.25
N ASP A 420 -11.48 5.42 -17.67
CA ASP A 420 -10.55 6.48 -17.29
C ASP A 420 -10.02 6.31 -15.84
N ASP A 421 -10.36 5.22 -15.14
CA ASP A 421 -9.88 4.98 -13.78
C ASP A 421 -8.41 4.52 -13.80
N ALA A 422 -7.52 5.46 -13.48
CA ALA A 422 -6.07 5.21 -13.35
C ALA A 422 -5.72 4.04 -12.41
N ARG A 423 -6.58 3.72 -11.42
CA ARG A 423 -6.38 2.56 -10.54
C ARG A 423 -6.53 1.24 -11.29
N ILE A 424 -7.49 1.17 -12.21
CA ILE A 424 -7.74 -0.03 -13.03
C ILE A 424 -6.59 -0.22 -14.02
N GLU A 425 -6.10 0.86 -14.63
CA GLU A 425 -4.92 0.81 -15.49
C GLU A 425 -3.68 0.31 -14.73
N THR A 426 -3.46 0.86 -13.54
CA THR A 426 -2.36 0.46 -12.64
C THR A 426 -2.49 -1.01 -12.24
N LEU A 427 -3.69 -1.47 -11.88
CA LEU A 427 -3.94 -2.87 -11.55
C LEU A 427 -3.69 -3.80 -12.74
N ASN A 428 -4.15 -3.42 -13.94
CA ASN A 428 -3.92 -4.18 -15.17
C ASN A 428 -2.43 -4.29 -15.51
N LYS A 429 -1.66 -3.21 -15.30
CA LYS A 429 -0.20 -3.21 -15.42
C LYS A 429 0.44 -4.25 -14.50
N TRP A 430 0.01 -4.30 -13.23
CA TRP A 430 0.56 -5.24 -12.25
C TRP A 430 0.09 -6.69 -12.42
N ALA A 431 -1.13 -6.90 -12.90
CA ALA A 431 -1.61 -8.22 -13.29
C ALA A 431 -0.73 -8.80 -14.40
N LYS A 432 -0.52 -8.03 -15.49
CA LYS A 432 0.38 -8.44 -16.59
C LYS A 432 1.80 -8.72 -16.13
N ALA A 433 2.35 -7.87 -15.25
CA ALA A 433 3.69 -8.08 -14.70
C ALA A 433 3.78 -9.35 -13.83
N SER A 434 2.72 -9.66 -13.08
CA SER A 434 2.62 -10.86 -12.25
C SER A 434 2.47 -12.13 -13.10
N ASP A 435 1.66 -12.09 -14.16
CA ASP A 435 1.49 -13.18 -15.10
C ASP A 435 2.79 -13.48 -15.84
N ALA A 436 3.45 -12.43 -16.35
CA ALA A 436 4.75 -12.55 -16.99
C ALA A 436 5.75 -13.25 -16.05
N ARG A 437 5.78 -12.88 -14.77
CA ARG A 437 6.63 -13.54 -13.75
C ARG A 437 6.27 -15.02 -13.58
N LEU A 438 4.99 -15.35 -13.43
CA LEU A 438 4.55 -16.74 -13.25
C LEU A 438 4.91 -17.61 -14.45
N MET A 439 4.86 -17.08 -15.68
CA MET A 439 5.26 -17.79 -16.89
C MET A 439 6.74 -18.22 -16.92
N PHE A 440 7.62 -17.58 -16.14
CA PHE A 440 9.02 -18.04 -16.00
C PHE A 440 9.15 -19.30 -15.14
N SER A 441 8.14 -19.63 -14.34
CA SER A 441 8.10 -20.89 -13.61
C SER A 441 7.78 -22.03 -14.58
N LYS A 442 8.72 -22.97 -14.74
CA LYS A 442 8.56 -24.13 -15.66
C LYS A 442 7.30 -24.94 -15.36
N ASP A 443 6.94 -25.06 -14.08
CA ASP A 443 5.77 -25.83 -13.67
C ASP A 443 4.47 -25.11 -14.02
N TYR A 444 4.44 -23.78 -13.87
CA TYR A 444 3.30 -22.96 -14.27
C TYR A 444 3.15 -22.90 -15.79
N ALA A 445 4.23 -22.69 -16.54
CA ALA A 445 4.19 -22.72 -18.01
C ALA A 445 3.65 -24.07 -18.53
N ARG A 446 4.11 -25.19 -17.94
CA ARG A 446 3.56 -26.52 -18.24
C ARG A 446 2.10 -26.69 -17.85
N HIS A 447 1.66 -26.06 -16.76
CA HIS A 447 0.26 -26.08 -16.33
C HIS A 447 -0.63 -25.37 -17.36
N ILE A 448 -0.24 -24.16 -17.79
CA ILE A 448 -0.95 -23.40 -18.82
C ILE A 448 -1.01 -24.16 -20.14
N ASP A 449 0.11 -24.76 -20.58
CA ASP A 449 0.12 -25.60 -21.78
C ASP A 449 -0.82 -26.81 -21.67
N ARG A 450 -0.92 -27.41 -20.47
CA ARG A 450 -1.85 -28.53 -20.21
C ARG A 450 -3.29 -28.06 -20.20
N GLU A 451 -3.60 -26.92 -19.60
CA GLU A 451 -4.94 -26.34 -19.60
C GLU A 451 -5.38 -25.96 -21.01
N ALA A 452 -4.53 -25.30 -21.80
CA ALA A 452 -4.83 -24.98 -23.19
C ALA A 452 -5.14 -26.24 -24.02
N LYS A 453 -4.38 -27.32 -23.80
CA LYS A 453 -4.65 -28.63 -24.43
C LYS A 453 -5.94 -29.28 -23.94
N ARG A 454 -6.31 -29.13 -22.66
CA ARG A 454 -7.59 -29.61 -22.10
C ARG A 454 -8.76 -28.85 -22.68
N SER A 455 -8.71 -27.51 -22.72
CA SER A 455 -9.77 -26.69 -23.31
C SER A 455 -9.95 -26.96 -24.80
N GLN A 456 -8.86 -27.18 -25.55
CA GLN A 456 -8.94 -27.63 -26.95
C GLN A 456 -9.59 -29.01 -27.07
N LYS A 457 -9.23 -29.95 -26.18
CA LYS A 457 -9.83 -31.28 -26.17
C LYS A 457 -11.31 -31.23 -25.79
N ASP A 458 -11.72 -30.44 -24.80
CA ASP A 458 -13.11 -30.29 -24.39
C ASP A 458 -13.95 -29.60 -25.48
N SER A 459 -13.38 -28.63 -26.20
CA SER A 459 -14.02 -28.03 -27.38
C SER A 459 -14.21 -29.02 -28.54
N SER A 460 -13.27 -29.97 -28.70
CA SER A 460 -13.41 -31.06 -29.68
C SER A 460 -14.34 -32.18 -29.20
N SER A 461 -14.52 -32.35 -27.89
CA SER A 461 -15.38 -33.37 -27.29
C SER A 461 -16.85 -32.93 -27.31
N GLN A 462 -17.13 -31.65 -27.05
CA GLN A 462 -18.47 -31.07 -27.23
C GLN A 462 -18.94 -31.11 -28.69
N HIS A 463 -18.03 -31.02 -29.66
CA HIS A 463 -18.40 -31.10 -31.08
C HIS A 463 -18.71 -32.55 -31.53
N VAL A 464 -18.22 -33.57 -30.82
CA VAL A 464 -18.48 -34.99 -31.12
C VAL A 464 -19.75 -35.48 -30.40
N GLU A 465 -19.98 -35.10 -29.14
CA GLU A 465 -21.22 -35.46 -28.44
C GLU A 465 -22.49 -34.82 -29.05
N MET A 466 -22.38 -33.64 -29.67
CA MET A 466 -23.54 -32.98 -30.30
C MET A 466 -23.95 -33.61 -31.65
N PHE A 467 -23.12 -34.47 -32.23
CA PHE A 467 -23.39 -35.16 -33.49
C PHE A 467 -23.97 -36.57 -33.32
N GLU A 468 -23.74 -37.24 -32.18
CA GLU A 468 -24.26 -38.59 -31.93
C GLU A 468 -25.68 -38.62 -31.31
N THR A 469 -26.17 -37.56 -30.67
CA THR A 469 -27.54 -37.52 -30.12
C THR A 469 -28.62 -37.06 -31.11
N SER A 470 -28.30 -36.84 -32.38
CA SER A 470 -29.23 -36.30 -33.39
C SER A 470 -29.60 -37.26 -34.51
N ILE A 471 -29.20 -38.54 -34.44
CA ILE A 471 -29.53 -39.54 -35.46
C ILE A 471 -29.89 -40.86 -34.76
N GLU A 472 -31.10 -40.96 -34.23
CA GLU A 472 -31.90 -42.20 -34.10
C GLU A 472 -33.19 -41.89 -33.32
N ASP A 473 -34.26 -41.58 -34.07
CA ASP A 473 -35.63 -42.06 -33.85
C ASP A 473 -36.64 -41.15 -34.57
N GLU A 474 -36.65 -41.27 -35.91
CA GLU A 474 -37.74 -40.77 -36.77
C GLU A 474 -38.29 -41.98 -37.55
N ASP A 475 -39.15 -42.77 -36.90
CA ASP A 475 -40.32 -43.40 -37.55
C ASP A 475 -41.16 -44.22 -36.55
N LEU A 476 -42.29 -43.65 -36.10
CA LEU A 476 -43.49 -44.45 -35.95
C LEU A 476 -44.73 -43.62 -36.28
N MET A 477 -45.15 -43.83 -37.52
CA MET A 477 -46.33 -43.33 -38.18
C MET A 477 -47.66 -43.63 -37.45
N THR A 478 -48.66 -42.84 -37.85
CA THR A 478 -50.11 -43.11 -37.90
C THR A 478 -50.99 -42.74 -36.70
N GLY A 479 -51.70 -41.61 -36.83
CA GLY A 479 -53.12 -41.66 -37.18
C GLY A 479 -54.16 -41.47 -36.06
N ILE A 480 -54.99 -40.42 -36.21
CA ILE A 480 -56.47 -40.40 -36.01
C ILE A 480 -56.97 -40.68 -34.57
N GLN A 481 -57.79 -39.89 -33.87
CA GLN A 481 -58.57 -38.65 -34.02
C GLN A 481 -59.00 -38.22 -32.58
N PRO A 482 -59.60 -37.04 -32.39
CA PRO A 482 -59.95 -36.52 -31.06
C PRO A 482 -61.30 -37.05 -30.57
N THR A 483 -61.54 -37.07 -29.25
CA THR A 483 -62.83 -36.66 -28.67
C THR A 483 -62.81 -36.55 -27.14
N ARG A 484 -63.32 -35.40 -26.69
CA ARG A 484 -63.92 -35.03 -25.39
C ARG A 484 -63.09 -35.04 -24.10
#